data_AF-A0A7C4X271-F1
#
_entry.id   AF-A0A7C4X271-F1
#
_cell.length_a   1.000
_cell.length_b   1.000
_cell.length_c   1.000
_cell.angle_alpha   90.00
_cell.angle_beta   90.00
_cell.angle_gamma   90.00
#
_symmetry.space_group_name_H-M   'P 1'
#
loop_
_entity.id
_entity.type
_entity.pdbx_description
1 polymer ?
#
loop_
_entity_poly.entity_id
_entity_poly.type
_entity_poly.pdbx_seq_one_letter_code
_entity_poly.pdbx_strand_id
1 'polypeptide(L)'
;LWAAIDLDSRQVLAVHLTTTRSYFDTMVFLSKLVRSCSNRPIVYVDGGSWYPWALKRYGFPYEWRTFGPRSAIERWFGLLKRRTRRFHNVVPYRSSERSVMEWMEAWVRLYNWRALS
;
A
#
# COMPACT_ATOMS: atom_id res chain seq x y z
N LEU A 1 -6.14 4.08 3.12
CA LEU A 1 -5.18 2.96 3.02
C LEU A 1 -4.37 3.13 1.75
N TRP A 2 -3.07 3.27 1.93
CA TRP A 2 -2.04 3.28 0.91
C TRP A 2 -1.35 1.93 0.95
N ALA A 3 -0.99 1.39 -0.21
CA ALA A 3 -0.26 0.14 -0.32
C ALA A 3 0.62 0.14 -1.57
N ALA A 4 1.81 -0.44 -1.45
CA ALA A 4 2.72 -0.68 -2.56
C ALA A 4 2.97 -2.18 -2.66
N ILE A 5 2.90 -2.72 -3.86
CA ILE A 5 3.13 -4.13 -4.15
C ILE A 5 4.25 -4.25 -5.18
N ASP A 6 5.17 -5.18 -4.94
CA ASP A 6 6.15 -5.58 -5.91
C ASP A 6 5.48 -6.43 -6.99
N LEU A 7 5.73 -6.13 -8.27
CA LEU A 7 5.01 -6.79 -9.36
C LEU A 7 5.55 -8.18 -9.68
N ASP A 8 6.83 -8.41 -9.38
CA ASP A 8 7.52 -9.66 -9.66
C ASP A 8 7.20 -10.70 -8.58
N SER A 9 7.54 -10.38 -7.33
CA SER A 9 7.31 -11.25 -6.17
C SER A 9 5.87 -11.25 -5.66
N ARG A 10 5.04 -10.28 -6.08
CA ARG A 10 3.69 -10.03 -5.56
C ARG A 10 3.63 -9.72 -4.07
N GLN A 11 4.77 -9.39 -3.44
CA GLN A 11 4.80 -9.01 -2.03
C GLN A 11 4.34 -7.58 -1.83
N VAL A 12 3.61 -7.33 -0.74
CA VAL A 12 3.31 -5.98 -0.29
C VAL A 12 4.53 -5.41 0.42
N LEU A 13 5.09 -4.34 -0.13
CA LEU A 13 6.32 -3.70 0.34
C LEU A 13 6.07 -2.66 1.43
N ALA A 14 4.92 -1.99 1.38
CA ALA A 14 4.55 -0.96 2.36
C ALA A 14 3.03 -0.80 2.43
N VAL A 15 2.53 -0.48 3.61
CA VAL A 15 1.15 -0.05 3.85
C VAL A 15 1.13 1.19 4.76
N HIS A 16 0.11 2.03 4.62
CA HIS A 16 -0.14 3.14 5.52
C HIS A 16 -1.62 3.46 5.62
N LEU A 17 -2.12 3.67 6.83
CA LEU A 17 -3.50 4.08 7.08
C LEU A 17 -3.55 5.59 7.27
N THR A 18 -4.50 6.22 6.61
CA THR A 18 -4.78 7.66 6.70
C THR A 18 -6.29 7.86 6.55
N THR A 19 -6.80 8.94 7.14
CA THR A 19 -8.19 9.39 6.97
C THR A 19 -8.35 10.29 5.74
N THR A 20 -7.24 10.86 5.25
CA THR A 20 -7.19 11.78 4.11
C THR A 20 -6.33 11.25 2.96
N ARG A 21 -6.38 11.93 1.81
CA ARG A 21 -5.43 11.79 0.70
C ARG A 21 -4.77 13.13 0.42
N SER A 22 -3.62 13.37 1.02
CA SER A 22 -2.84 14.60 0.89
C SER A 22 -1.41 14.35 0.41
N TYR A 23 -0.71 15.43 0.06
CA TYR A 23 0.73 15.38 -0.21
C TYR A 23 1.52 14.89 1.01
N PHE A 24 1.11 15.29 2.22
CA PHE A 24 1.76 14.84 3.45
C PHE A 24 1.58 13.33 3.66
N ASP A 25 0.36 12.82 3.47
CA ASP A 25 0.07 11.38 3.55
C ASP A 25 0.93 10.58 2.57
N THR A 26 1.06 11.10 1.34
CA THR A 26 1.88 10.48 0.28
C THR A 26 3.36 10.49 0.67
N MET A 27 3.86 11.58 1.24
CA MET A 27 5.23 11.70 1.72
C MET A 27 5.55 10.70 2.82
N VAL A 28 4.67 10.55 3.80
CA VAL A 28 4.83 9.58 4.90
C VAL A 28 4.79 8.16 4.34
N PHE A 29 3.84 7.86 3.46
CA PHE A 29 3.75 6.55 2.82
C PHE A 29 5.01 6.20 2.00
N LEU A 30 5.50 7.11 1.15
CA LEU A 30 6.70 6.87 0.35
C LEU A 30 7.96 6.75 1.19
N SER A 31 8.05 7.43 2.34
CA SER A 31 9.17 7.23 3.28
C SER A 31 9.27 5.77 3.77
N LYS A 32 8.13 5.10 3.94
CA LYS A 32 8.07 3.67 4.28
C LYS A 32 8.52 2.82 3.10
N LEU A 33 8.06 3.15 1.88
CA LEU A 33 8.47 2.45 0.66
C LEU A 33 9.98 2.55 0.39
N VAL A 34 10.59 3.72 0.61
CA VAL A 34 12.04 3.92 0.49
C VAL A 34 12.83 2.94 1.36
N ARG A 35 12.34 2.64 2.58
CA ARG A 35 13.00 1.70 3.49
C ARG A 35 12.89 0.25 3.01
N SER A 36 11.88 -0.06 2.21
CA SER A 36 11.65 -1.39 1.64
C SER A 36 12.36 -1.61 0.29
N CYS A 37 12.83 -0.55 -0.38
CA CYS A 37 13.40 -0.63 -1.73
C CYS A 37 14.80 0.01 -1.79
N SER A 38 15.85 -0.79 -1.97
CA SER A 38 17.23 -0.31 -2.17
C SER A 38 17.47 0.25 -3.58
N ASN A 39 16.79 -0.27 -4.61
CA ASN A 39 17.06 -0.03 -6.02
C ASN A 39 16.17 1.03 -6.71
N ARG A 40 15.27 1.70 -5.98
CA ARG A 40 14.33 2.74 -6.50
C ARG A 40 13.65 2.32 -7.83
N PRO A 41 12.81 1.27 -7.83
CA PRO A 41 12.13 0.79 -9.03
C PRO A 41 11.16 1.82 -9.59
N ILE A 42 10.73 1.61 -10.84
CA ILE A 42 9.63 2.38 -11.42
C ILE A 42 8.34 2.13 -10.64
N VAL A 43 7.70 3.22 -10.20
CA VAL A 43 6.44 3.16 -9.45
C VAL A 43 5.28 3.46 -10.39
N TYR A 44 4.36 2.50 -10.53
CA TYR A 44 3.11 2.70 -11.24
C TYR A 44 2.04 3.24 -10.29
N VAL A 45 1.57 4.45 -10.57
CA VAL A 45 0.57 5.13 -9.72
C VAL A 45 -0.75 5.34 -10.46
N ASP A 46 -1.80 5.59 -9.68
CA ASP A 46 -3.02 6.18 -10.22
C ASP A 46 -2.80 7.67 -10.54
N GLY A 47 -3.72 8.27 -11.30
CA GLY A 47 -3.64 9.67 -11.73
C GLY A 47 -3.81 10.69 -10.59
N GLY A 48 -3.67 10.28 -9.32
CA GLY A 48 -3.72 11.13 -8.16
C GLY A 48 -2.64 12.21 -8.19
N SER A 49 -3.06 13.47 -8.07
CA SER A 49 -2.18 14.65 -8.12
C SER A 49 -1.15 14.71 -6.99
N TRP A 50 -1.34 13.93 -5.93
CA TRP A 50 -0.46 13.90 -4.77
C TRP A 50 0.86 13.12 -4.96
N TYR A 51 0.96 12.26 -5.99
CA TYR A 51 2.13 11.41 -6.23
C TYR A 51 3.36 12.10 -6.84
N PRO A 52 3.24 12.91 -7.93
CA PRO A 52 4.39 13.40 -8.69
C PRO A 52 5.48 14.06 -7.86
N TRP A 53 5.10 14.99 -7.00
CA TRP A 53 6.04 15.76 -6.19
C TRP A 53 6.79 14.87 -5.19
N ALA A 54 6.07 13.98 -4.51
CA ALA A 54 6.64 13.12 -3.47
C ALA A 54 7.56 12.03 -4.08
N LEU A 55 7.17 11.43 -5.21
CA LEU A 55 8.00 10.46 -5.93
C LEU A 55 9.30 11.09 -6.43
N LYS A 56 9.22 12.28 -7.03
CA LYS A 56 10.39 13.05 -7.44
C LYS A 56 11.33 13.33 -6.26
N ARG A 57 10.77 13.74 -5.11
CA ARG A 57 11.55 14.03 -3.90
C ARG A 57 12.30 12.81 -3.34
N TYR A 58 11.72 11.62 -3.43
CA TYR A 58 12.35 10.37 -2.97
C TYR A 58 13.17 9.64 -4.04
N GLY A 59 13.23 10.20 -5.25
CA GLY A 59 14.03 9.66 -6.37
C GLY A 59 13.43 8.42 -7.02
N PHE A 60 12.11 8.23 -6.95
CA PHE A 60 11.44 7.15 -7.66
C PHE A 60 11.05 7.61 -9.07
N PRO A 61 11.51 6.94 -10.14
CA PRO A 61 10.88 7.09 -11.45
C PRO A 61 9.43 6.59 -11.35
N TYR A 62 8.51 7.21 -12.09
CA TYR A 62 7.11 6.85 -12.02
C TYR A 62 6.37 7.00 -13.34
N GLU A 63 5.33 6.19 -13.50
CA GLU A 63 4.42 6.24 -14.64
C GLU A 63 2.98 6.19 -14.17
N TRP A 64 2.14 7.03 -14.78
CA TRP A 64 0.69 6.89 -14.64
C TRP A 64 0.21 5.74 -15.54
N ARG A 65 -0.40 4.74 -14.93
CA ARG A 65 -1.07 3.65 -15.65
C ARG A 65 -2.45 3.41 -15.07
N THR A 66 -3.41 3.12 -15.94
CA THR A 66 -4.79 2.77 -15.54
C THR A 66 -5.00 1.26 -15.53
N PHE A 67 -4.29 0.52 -16.40
CA PHE A 67 -4.43 -0.92 -16.59
C PHE A 67 -3.08 -1.65 -16.57
N GLY A 68 -3.09 -2.98 -16.45
CA GLY A 68 -1.90 -3.83 -16.50
C GLY A 68 -1.26 -4.03 -15.11
N PRO A 69 -0.09 -3.41 -14.82
CA PRO A 69 0.61 -3.51 -13.52
C PRO A 69 -0.29 -3.36 -12.28
N ARG A 70 -1.31 -2.51 -12.37
CA ARG A 70 -2.26 -2.24 -11.28
C ARG A 70 -3.19 -3.40 -10.93
N SER A 71 -3.32 -4.39 -11.81
CA SER A 71 -4.10 -5.61 -11.52
C SER A 71 -3.59 -6.32 -10.27
N ALA A 72 -2.29 -6.25 -9.98
CA ALA A 72 -1.69 -6.83 -8.78
C ALA A 72 -2.26 -6.20 -7.51
N ILE A 73 -2.19 -4.87 -7.41
CA ILE A 73 -2.64 -4.13 -6.23
C ILE A 73 -4.17 -4.19 -6.08
N GLU A 74 -4.91 -4.17 -7.19
CA GLU A 74 -6.37 -4.31 -7.20
C GLU A 74 -6.83 -5.68 -6.68
N ARG A 75 -6.17 -6.76 -7.12
CA ARG A 75 -6.43 -8.11 -6.59
C ARG A 75 -6.13 -8.19 -5.09
N TRP A 76 -5.04 -7.57 -4.63
CA TRP A 76 -4.71 -7.52 -3.21
C TRP A 76 -5.76 -6.75 -2.39
N PHE A 77 -6.19 -5.56 -2.85
CA PHE A 77 -7.29 -4.83 -2.21
C PHE A 77 -8.59 -5.65 -2.20
N GLY A 78 -8.87 -6.42 -3.25
CA GLY A 78 -9.99 -7.36 -3.28
C GLY A 78 -9.91 -8.45 -2.20
N LEU A 79 -8.72 -9.03 -2.00
CA LEU A 79 -8.47 -9.99 -0.92
C LEU A 79 -8.68 -9.37 0.46
N LEU A 80 -8.12 -8.17 0.68
CA LEU A 80 -8.28 -7.43 1.92
C LEU A 80 -9.77 -7.16 2.20
N LYS A 81 -10.52 -6.63 1.22
CA LYS A 81 -11.97 -6.38 1.36
C LYS A 81 -12.74 -7.65 1.69
N ARG A 82 -12.42 -8.79 1.07
CA ARG A 82 -13.04 -10.09 1.41
C ARG A 82 -12.72 -10.50 2.85
N ARG A 83 -11.50 -10.25 3.32
CA ARG A 83 -11.08 -10.55 4.69
C ARG A 83 -11.82 -9.67 5.71
N THR A 84 -11.88 -8.37 5.47
CA THR A 84 -12.53 -7.40 6.38
C THR A 84 -14.06 -7.53 6.38
N ARG A 85 -14.68 -7.96 5.27
CA ARG A 85 -16.13 -8.24 5.20
C ARG A 85 -16.60 -9.26 6.25
N ARG A 86 -15.74 -10.20 6.65
CA ARG A 86 -16.06 -11.18 7.70
C ARG A 86 -16.26 -10.55 9.08
N PHE A 87 -15.77 -9.33 9.27
CA PHE A 87 -15.96 -8.51 10.46
C PHE A 87 -16.88 -7.31 10.15
N HIS A 88 -17.74 -7.41 9.13
CA HIS A 88 -18.61 -6.33 8.64
C HIS A 88 -17.86 -5.04 8.22
N ASN A 89 -16.55 -5.13 7.94
CA ASN A 89 -15.64 -3.98 7.81
C ASN A 89 -15.63 -3.04 9.03
N VAL A 90 -16.11 -3.52 10.17
CA VAL A 90 -16.10 -2.81 11.44
C VAL A 90 -14.87 -3.27 12.19
N VAL A 91 -13.96 -2.32 12.41
CA VAL A 91 -12.92 -2.50 13.41
C VAL A 91 -13.61 -2.35 14.78
N PRO A 92 -13.38 -3.24 15.77
CA PRO A 92 -14.12 -3.22 17.04
C PRO A 92 -14.22 -1.83 17.67
N TYR A 93 -15.36 -1.53 18.30
CA TYR A 93 -15.61 -0.26 18.96
C TYR A 93 -14.47 0.07 19.95
N ARG A 94 -13.88 1.28 19.86
CA ARG A 94 -12.67 1.76 20.57
C ARG A 94 -11.31 1.27 20.05
N SER A 95 -11.23 0.73 18.84
CA SER A 95 -9.93 0.43 18.23
C SER A 95 -9.16 1.73 17.95
N SER A 96 -7.93 1.82 18.43
CA SER A 96 -7.02 2.92 18.11
C SER A 96 -6.49 2.78 16.68
N GLU A 97 -6.07 3.89 16.06
CA GLU A 97 -5.39 3.87 14.76
C GLU A 97 -4.21 2.88 14.77
N ARG A 98 -3.47 2.85 15.88
CA ARG A 98 -2.39 1.90 16.12
C ARG A 98 -2.85 0.44 16.03
N SER A 99 -3.95 0.08 16.70
CA SER A 99 -4.47 -1.29 16.63
C SER A 99 -4.88 -1.68 15.21
N VAL A 100 -5.48 -0.75 14.46
CA VAL A 100 -5.85 -1.00 13.05
C VAL A 100 -4.60 -1.20 12.19
N MET A 101 -3.57 -0.40 12.43
CA MET A 101 -2.29 -0.50 11.73
C MET A 101 -1.59 -1.83 12.06
N GLU A 102 -1.52 -2.23 13.33
CA GLU A 102 -0.93 -3.50 13.76
C GLU A 102 -1.66 -4.70 13.13
N TRP A 103 -3.00 -4.67 13.08
CA TRP A 103 -3.78 -5.68 12.38
C TRP A 103 -3.46 -5.73 10.87
N MET A 104 -3.34 -4.56 10.24
CA MET A 104 -2.98 -4.46 8.82
C MET A 104 -1.58 -5.01 8.54
N GLU A 105 -0.62 -4.70 9.39
CA GLU A 105 0.76 -5.22 9.29
C GLU A 105 0.79 -6.74 9.48
N ALA A 106 0.03 -7.28 10.44
CA ALA A 106 -0.11 -8.72 10.63
C ALA A 106 -0.74 -9.40 9.39
N TRP A 107 -1.77 -8.79 8.80
CA TRP A 107 -2.36 -9.27 7.56
C TRP A 107 -1.36 -9.27 6.40
N VAL A 108 -0.60 -8.19 6.22
CA VAL A 108 0.44 -8.08 5.21
C VAL A 108 1.50 -9.18 5.37
N ARG A 109 1.97 -9.42 6.60
CA ARG A 109 2.94 -10.50 6.88
C ARG A 109 2.39 -11.87 6.50
N LEU A 110 1.15 -12.16 6.86
CA LEU A 110 0.48 -13.42 6.49
C LEU A 110 0.33 -13.56 4.97
N TYR A 111 -0.05 -12.48 4.28
CA TYR A 111 -0.16 -12.47 2.83
C TYR A 111 1.19 -12.70 2.16
N ASN A 112 2.24 -11.97 2.57
CA ASN A 112 3.59 -12.11 2.01
C ASN A 112 4.19 -13.49 2.27
N TRP A 113 3.93 -14.09 3.44
CA TRP A 113 4.36 -15.47 3.72
C TRP A 113 3.75 -16.47 2.73
N ARG A 114 2.45 -16.32 2.42
CA ARG A 114 1.78 -17.15 1.41
C ARG A 114 2.21 -16.87 -0.03
N ALA A 115 2.71 -15.67 -0.32
CA ALA A 115 3.21 -15.33 -1.65
C ALA A 115 4.59 -15.93 -1.93
N LEU A 116 5.35 -16.28 -0.88
CA LEU A 116 6.67 -16.90 -0.95
C LEU A 116 6.64 -18.44 -0.87
N SER A 117 5.54 -19.02 -0.39
CA SER A 117 5.33 -20.47 -0.25
C SER A 117 4.73 -21.08 -1.51
#